data_AF-A0A7I5ECY0-F1
#
_entry.id   AF-A0A7I5ECY0-F1
#
_cell.length_a   1.000
_cell.length_b   1.000
_cell.length_c   1.000
_cell.angle_alpha   90.00
_cell.angle_beta   90.00
_cell.angle_gamma   90.00
#
_symmetry.space_group_name_H-M   'P 1'
#
loop_
_entity.id
_entity.type
_entity.pdbx_description
1 polymer ?
#
loop_
_entity_poly.entity_id
_entity_poly.type
_entity_poly.pdbx_seq_one_letter_code
_entity_poly.pdbx_strand_id
1 'polypeptide(L)'
;MSDTDEEIMSESPKRVDEILENKFVYHSRRTELSATTEGCFVIIFVFFGLIELISFGEQICGLSLLCGAFMFFCLFLEYHLAVAFNCWPLLICHAAQAGGICISLFALLVCTLLVSHPSQITVIQFRVTMMLTIAVAMIIMVLLATYAASSLTRARELWAFDACHTDHLRRLLIEALEALGDYRRENPKKER
;
A
#
# COMPACT_ATOMS: atom_id res chain seq x y z
N MET A 1 -42.17 -27.63 1.28
CA MET A 1 -41.02 -26.74 1.07
C MET A 1 -41.47 -25.73 0.04
N SER A 2 -41.60 -24.48 0.47
CA SER A 2 -42.11 -23.38 -0.33
C SER A 2 -40.99 -22.83 -1.22
N ASP A 3 -41.33 -22.48 -2.46
CA ASP A 3 -40.48 -21.87 -3.49
C ASP A 3 -39.79 -20.54 -3.06
N THR A 4 -39.98 -20.12 -1.81
CA THR A 4 -39.42 -18.92 -1.19
C THR A 4 -38.05 -19.15 -0.52
N ASP A 5 -37.66 -20.40 -0.26
CA ASP A 5 -36.36 -20.72 0.35
C ASP A 5 -35.21 -20.80 -0.69
N GLU A 6 -35.53 -21.02 -1.97
CA GLU A 6 -34.53 -21.04 -3.06
C GLU A 6 -34.13 -19.61 -3.51
N GLU A 7 -35.05 -18.64 -3.41
CA GLU A 7 -34.79 -17.26 -3.84
C GLU A 7 -33.79 -16.54 -2.91
N ILE A 8 -33.85 -16.80 -1.60
CA ILE A 8 -32.97 -16.21 -0.57
C ILE A 8 -31.52 -16.73 -0.70
N MET A 9 -31.33 -17.95 -1.22
CA MET A 9 -30.01 -18.50 -1.52
C MET A 9 -29.41 -17.95 -2.82
N SER A 10 -30.25 -17.51 -3.76
CA SER A 10 -29.85 -17.03 -5.10
C SER A 10 -29.47 -15.54 -5.18
N GLU A 11 -29.91 -14.71 -4.22
CA GLU A 11 -29.60 -13.27 -4.19
C GLU A 11 -28.20 -12.93 -3.66
N SER A 12 -27.51 -13.88 -3.03
CA SER A 12 -26.22 -13.62 -2.37
C SER A 12 -25.00 -13.47 -3.29
N PRO A 13 -24.82 -14.22 -4.41
CA PRO A 13 -23.59 -14.14 -5.20
C PRO A 13 -23.58 -12.93 -6.16
N LYS A 14 -24.68 -12.66 -6.86
CA LYS A 14 -24.76 -11.54 -7.83
C LYS A 14 -24.58 -10.16 -7.18
N ARG A 15 -25.12 -9.98 -5.97
CA ARG A 15 -24.98 -8.72 -5.21
C ARG A 15 -23.56 -8.54 -4.67
N VAL A 16 -22.89 -9.64 -4.32
CA VAL A 16 -21.48 -9.64 -3.91
C VAL A 16 -20.58 -9.29 -5.10
N ASP A 17 -20.87 -9.83 -6.29
CA ASP A 17 -20.15 -9.54 -7.54
C ASP A 17 -20.33 -8.08 -8.01
N GLU A 18 -21.53 -7.50 -7.93
CA GLU A 18 -21.74 -6.06 -8.24
C GLU A 18 -21.04 -5.13 -7.25
N ILE A 19 -21.02 -5.48 -5.96
CA ILE A 19 -20.27 -4.73 -4.94
C ILE A 19 -18.75 -4.86 -5.18
N LEU A 20 -18.30 -6.03 -5.64
CA LEU A 20 -16.92 -6.32 -6.05
C LEU A 20 -16.50 -5.44 -7.21
N GLU A 21 -17.30 -5.39 -8.28
CA GLU A 21 -17.00 -4.61 -9.47
C GLU A 21 -17.00 -3.11 -9.17
N ASN A 22 -17.98 -2.62 -8.39
CA ASN A 22 -18.00 -1.22 -7.94
C ASN A 22 -16.83 -0.85 -7.03
N LYS A 23 -16.44 -1.72 -6.09
CA LYS A 23 -15.23 -1.49 -5.28
C LYS A 23 -13.98 -1.51 -6.15
N PHE A 24 -13.88 -2.42 -7.10
CA PHE A 24 -12.71 -2.52 -7.98
C PHE A 24 -12.55 -1.28 -8.86
N VAL A 25 -13.64 -0.79 -9.47
CA VAL A 25 -13.65 0.43 -10.30
C VAL A 25 -13.37 1.69 -9.48
N TYR A 26 -13.99 1.83 -8.31
CA TYR A 26 -13.71 2.96 -7.41
C TYR A 26 -12.25 2.96 -6.93
N HIS A 27 -11.70 1.78 -6.62
CA HIS A 27 -10.31 1.65 -6.23
C HIS A 27 -9.36 1.93 -7.39
N SER A 28 -9.62 1.39 -8.58
CA SER A 28 -8.80 1.63 -9.78
C SER A 28 -8.64 3.14 -10.04
N ARG A 29 -9.74 3.90 -10.01
CA ARG A 29 -9.72 5.37 -10.12
C ARG A 29 -8.96 6.07 -8.99
N ARG A 30 -9.07 5.58 -7.75
CA ARG A 30 -8.33 6.15 -6.61
C ARG A 30 -6.83 5.91 -6.73
N THR A 31 -6.40 4.75 -7.21
CA THR A 31 -4.99 4.45 -7.50
C THR A 31 -4.43 5.32 -8.61
N GLU A 32 -5.20 5.64 -9.65
CA GLU A 32 -4.74 6.52 -10.74
C GLU A 32 -4.48 7.96 -10.28
N LEU A 33 -5.39 8.52 -9.47
CA LEU A 33 -5.21 9.86 -8.92
C LEU A 33 -4.06 9.90 -7.90
N SER A 34 -3.97 8.89 -7.03
CA SER A 34 -2.85 8.74 -6.09
C SER A 34 -1.53 8.70 -6.86
N ALA A 35 -1.46 7.88 -7.91
CA ALA A 35 -0.27 7.70 -8.72
C ALA A 35 0.21 8.97 -9.40
N THR A 36 -0.71 9.79 -9.89
CA THR A 36 -0.36 11.07 -10.50
C THR A 36 0.17 12.06 -9.46
N THR A 37 -0.48 12.19 -8.30
CA THR A 37 0.05 13.04 -7.21
C THR A 37 1.40 12.56 -6.68
N GLU A 38 1.59 11.26 -6.53
CA GLU A 38 2.82 10.66 -6.02
C GLU A 38 3.98 10.82 -7.01
N GLY A 39 3.72 10.64 -8.31
CA GLY A 39 4.67 10.95 -9.38
C GLY A 39 5.08 12.42 -9.38
N CYS A 40 4.15 13.35 -9.14
CA CYS A 40 4.47 14.76 -8.98
C CYS A 40 5.42 15.01 -7.79
N PHE A 41 5.23 14.34 -6.65
CA PHE A 41 6.14 14.47 -5.50
C PHE A 41 7.55 13.98 -5.81
N VAL A 42 7.71 12.86 -6.54
CA VAL A 42 9.03 12.39 -6.98
C VAL A 42 9.72 13.43 -7.85
N ILE A 43 9.00 14.01 -8.83
CA ILE A 43 9.55 15.06 -9.71
C ILE A 43 9.97 16.28 -8.90
N ILE A 44 9.16 16.70 -7.93
CA ILE A 44 9.47 17.82 -7.04
C ILE A 44 10.74 17.54 -6.23
N PHE A 45 10.88 16.36 -5.64
CA PHE A 45 12.08 16.00 -4.87
C PHE A 45 13.33 15.91 -5.74
N VAL A 46 13.23 15.38 -6.95
CA VAL A 46 14.35 15.39 -7.90
C VAL A 46 14.74 16.82 -8.26
N PHE A 47 13.77 17.69 -8.56
CA PHE A 47 14.04 19.07 -8.93
C PHE A 47 14.71 19.85 -7.79
N PHE A 48 14.20 19.75 -6.56
CA PHE A 48 14.83 20.37 -5.40
C PHE A 48 16.19 19.77 -5.06
N GLY A 49 16.36 18.44 -5.18
CA GLY A 49 17.64 17.77 -4.98
C GLY A 49 18.71 18.24 -5.97
N LEU A 50 18.34 18.43 -7.25
CA LEU A 50 19.23 18.96 -8.28
C LEU A 50 19.58 20.44 -8.04
N ILE A 51 18.61 21.27 -7.65
CA ILE A 51 18.86 22.67 -7.29
C ILE A 51 19.88 22.75 -6.16
N GLU A 52 19.72 21.93 -5.12
CA GLU A 52 20.64 21.87 -3.99
C GLU A 52 22.06 21.45 -4.43
N LEU A 53 22.16 20.40 -5.25
CA LEU A 53 23.43 19.91 -5.77
C LEU A 53 24.23 20.96 -6.57
N ILE A 54 23.51 21.82 -7.31
CA ILE A 54 24.10 22.86 -8.16
C ILE A 54 24.43 24.11 -7.33
N SER A 55 23.59 24.45 -6.36
CA SER A 55 23.62 25.74 -5.66
C SER A 55 24.54 25.72 -4.43
N PHE A 56 24.81 24.56 -3.83
CA PHE A 56 25.52 24.45 -2.56
C PHE A 56 26.74 23.53 -2.63
N GLY A 57 27.83 23.95 -1.99
CA GLY A 57 29.12 23.24 -2.05
C GLY A 57 29.19 21.94 -1.23
N GLU A 58 28.39 21.79 -0.17
CA GLU A 58 28.44 20.58 0.65
C GLU A 58 27.70 19.39 0.04
N GLN A 59 26.70 19.62 -0.83
CA GLN A 59 25.97 18.61 -1.63
C GLN A 59 25.27 17.47 -0.85
N ILE A 60 25.49 17.33 0.47
CA ILE A 60 24.94 16.28 1.32
C ILE A 60 23.40 16.28 1.29
N CYS A 61 22.80 17.47 1.35
CA CYS A 61 21.34 17.61 1.32
C CYS A 61 20.76 17.29 -0.06
N GLY A 62 21.39 17.72 -1.15
CA GLY A 62 20.94 17.36 -2.49
C GLY A 62 21.03 15.84 -2.75
N LEU A 63 22.10 15.18 -2.30
CA LEU A 63 22.25 13.73 -2.42
C LEU A 63 21.21 12.95 -1.60
N SER A 64 20.89 13.42 -0.39
CA SER A 64 19.88 12.77 0.46
C SER A 64 18.46 12.92 -0.13
N LEU A 65 18.14 14.07 -0.73
CA LEU A 65 16.89 14.30 -1.45
C LEU A 65 16.74 13.39 -2.67
N LEU A 66 17.81 13.22 -3.45
CA LEU A 66 17.81 12.32 -4.62
C LEU A 66 17.67 10.85 -4.21
N CYS A 67 18.38 10.43 -3.17
CA CYS A 67 18.24 9.08 -2.61
C CYS A 67 16.83 8.83 -2.07
N GLY A 68 16.27 9.81 -1.34
CA GLY A 68 14.90 9.78 -0.86
C GLY A 68 13.88 9.67 -2.00
N ALA A 69 14.05 10.44 -3.07
CA ALA A 69 13.20 10.38 -4.26
C ALA A 69 13.24 9.00 -4.92
N PHE A 70 14.42 8.39 -5.04
CA PHE A 70 14.58 7.04 -5.58
C PHE A 70 13.90 5.99 -4.70
N MET A 71 14.12 6.03 -3.39
CA MET A 71 13.45 5.14 -2.44
C MET A 71 11.93 5.26 -2.50
N PHE A 72 11.41 6.48 -2.61
CA PHE A 72 9.99 6.75 -2.75
C PHE A 72 9.42 6.18 -4.05
N PHE A 73 10.17 6.28 -5.15
CA PHE A 73 9.81 5.65 -6.42
C PHE A 73 9.78 4.11 -6.34
N CYS A 74 10.71 3.49 -5.61
CA CYS A 74 10.69 2.04 -5.38
C CYS A 74 9.48 1.61 -4.56
N LEU A 75 9.17 2.31 -3.46
CA LEU A 75 7.97 2.06 -2.66
C LEU A 75 6.70 2.21 -3.49
N PHE A 76 6.64 3.27 -4.30
CA PHE A 76 5.55 3.50 -5.24
C PHE A 76 5.33 2.30 -6.19
N LEU A 77 6.40 1.81 -6.82
CA LEU A 77 6.32 0.63 -7.68
C LEU A 77 5.88 -0.61 -6.92
N GLU A 78 6.38 -0.84 -5.70
CA GLU A 78 6.00 -1.97 -4.87
C GLU A 78 4.51 -1.93 -4.51
N TYR A 79 3.98 -0.77 -4.12
CA TYR A 79 2.55 -0.59 -3.83
C TYR A 79 1.69 -0.90 -5.06
N HIS A 80 2.02 -0.33 -6.21
CA HIS A 80 1.25 -0.57 -7.44
C HIS A 80 1.31 -2.02 -7.91
N LEU A 81 2.48 -2.66 -7.79
CA LEU A 81 2.63 -4.07 -8.11
C LEU A 81 1.79 -4.94 -7.16
N ALA A 82 1.79 -4.62 -5.87
CA ALA A 82 0.99 -5.33 -4.88
C ALA A 82 -0.52 -5.16 -5.11
N VAL A 83 -0.97 -3.98 -5.53
CA VAL A 83 -2.37 -3.74 -5.91
C VAL A 83 -2.72 -4.47 -7.21
N ALA A 84 -1.87 -4.40 -8.24
CA ALA A 84 -2.11 -5.05 -9.53
C ALA A 84 -2.24 -6.57 -9.40
N PHE A 85 -1.43 -7.19 -8.54
CA PHE A 85 -1.49 -8.63 -8.27
C PHE A 85 -2.41 -9.02 -7.11
N ASN A 86 -3.14 -8.07 -6.49
CA ASN A 86 -3.97 -8.31 -5.30
C ASN A 86 -3.22 -9.06 -4.17
N CYS A 87 -1.93 -8.77 -4.01
CA CYS A 87 -1.03 -9.49 -3.10
C CYS A 87 -1.00 -8.83 -1.71
N TRP A 88 -1.86 -9.31 -0.81
CA TRP A 88 -1.95 -8.78 0.56
C TRP A 88 -0.66 -8.88 1.39
N PRO A 89 0.19 -9.93 1.29
CA PRO A 89 1.44 -9.97 2.04
C PRO A 89 2.42 -8.90 1.57
N LEU A 90 2.48 -8.63 0.27
CA LEU A 90 3.34 -7.60 -0.30
C LEU A 90 2.91 -6.20 0.18
N LEU A 91 1.60 -5.95 0.31
CA LEU A 91 1.09 -4.70 0.90
C LEU A 91 1.47 -4.53 2.38
N ILE A 92 1.55 -5.62 3.16
CA ILE A 92 2.02 -5.56 4.55
C ILE A 92 3.52 -5.25 4.61
N CYS A 93 4.32 -5.89 3.75
CA CYS A 93 5.75 -5.60 3.64
C CYS A 93 5.98 -4.13 3.25
N HIS A 94 5.28 -3.63 2.24
CA HIS A 94 5.33 -2.24 1.83
C HIS A 94 4.97 -1.29 2.99
N ALA A 95 3.90 -1.58 3.73
CA ALA A 95 3.50 -0.75 4.88
C ALA A 95 4.58 -0.72 5.98
N ALA A 96 5.21 -1.87 6.27
CA ALA A 96 6.28 -1.96 7.24
C ALA A 96 7.53 -1.19 6.79
N GLN A 97 7.90 -1.28 5.52
CA GLN A 97 9.00 -0.52 4.94
C GLN A 97 8.74 0.99 5.01
N ALA A 98 7.57 1.45 4.52
CA ALA A 98 7.19 2.86 4.55
C ALA A 98 7.16 3.42 5.98
N GLY A 99 6.61 2.65 6.94
CA GLY A 99 6.61 3.00 8.35
C GLY A 99 8.03 3.05 8.94
N GLY A 100 8.87 2.08 8.63
CA GLY A 100 10.27 2.03 9.10
C GLY A 100 11.11 3.20 8.57
N ILE A 101 10.93 3.57 7.31
CA ILE A 101 11.58 4.74 6.71
C ILE A 101 11.06 6.02 7.37
N CYS A 102 9.75 6.12 7.64
CA CYS A 102 9.17 7.27 8.33
C CYS A 102 9.77 7.45 9.74
N ILE A 103 9.89 6.38 10.53
CA ILE A 103 10.49 6.43 11.87
C ILE A 103 11.98 6.81 11.80
N SER A 104 12.70 6.24 10.84
CA SER A 104 14.12 6.54 10.61
C SER A 104 14.35 8.01 10.27
N LEU A 105 13.54 8.57 9.37
CA LEU A 105 13.58 9.99 9.00
C LEU A 105 13.24 10.90 10.19
N PHE A 106 12.22 10.54 10.97
CA PHE A 106 11.87 11.28 12.18
C PHE A 106 13.02 11.30 13.19
N ALA A 107 13.63 10.14 13.45
CA ALA A 107 14.77 10.03 14.36
C ALA A 107 15.98 10.85 13.89
N LEU A 108 16.30 10.80 12.59
CA LEU A 108 17.36 11.62 12.00
C LEU A 108 17.08 13.11 12.16
N LEU A 109 15.85 13.56 11.87
CA LEU A 109 15.47 14.96 11.99
C LEU A 109 15.57 15.48 13.43
N VAL A 110 15.12 14.68 14.40
CA VAL A 110 15.26 14.99 15.84
C VAL A 110 16.74 15.04 16.24
N CYS A 111 17.56 14.07 15.82
CA CYS A 111 19.00 14.07 16.09
C CYS A 111 19.70 15.30 15.49
N THR A 112 19.38 15.67 14.24
CA THR A 112 19.93 16.85 13.58
C THR A 112 19.58 18.13 14.33
N LEU A 113 18.33 18.26 14.80
CA LEU A 113 17.91 19.41 15.61
C LEU A 113 18.63 19.47 16.95
N LEU A 114 18.77 18.34 17.66
CA LEU A 114 19.39 18.28 18.99
C LEU A 114 20.92 18.48 18.97
N VAL A 115 21.60 18.07 17.89
CA VAL A 115 23.07 18.14 17.78
C VAL A 115 23.54 19.41 17.05
N SER A 116 22.64 20.14 16.39
CA SER A 116 23.00 21.35 15.64
C SER A 116 23.57 22.46 16.54
N HIS A 117 24.77 22.95 16.21
CA HIS A 117 25.43 24.01 16.97
C HIS A 117 24.82 25.38 16.63
N PRO A 118 24.56 26.27 17.62
CA PRO A 118 23.94 27.57 17.39
C PRO A 118 24.76 28.50 16.48
N SER A 119 26.06 28.30 16.37
CA SER A 119 26.95 29.05 15.45
C SER A 119 26.74 28.71 13.98
N GLN A 120 26.15 27.56 13.64
CA GLN A 120 25.82 27.20 12.26
C GLN A 120 24.55 27.92 11.78
N ILE A 121 23.64 28.29 12.71
CA ILE A 121 22.35 28.93 12.43
C ILE A 121 22.51 30.37 11.92
N THR A 122 23.64 31.02 12.20
CA THR A 122 23.92 32.40 11.76
C THR A 122 24.36 32.50 10.30
N VAL A 123 24.69 31.37 9.65
CA VAL A 123 25.03 31.32 8.22
C VAL A 123 23.75 31.22 7.41
N ILE A 124 23.43 32.25 6.62
CA ILE A 124 22.16 32.33 5.87
C ILE A 124 21.96 31.12 4.95
N GLN A 125 23.01 30.68 4.25
CA GLN A 125 22.95 29.52 3.34
C GLN A 125 22.58 28.24 4.10
N PHE A 126 23.22 27.98 5.24
CA PHE A 126 22.90 26.82 6.09
C PHE A 126 21.46 26.89 6.64
N ARG A 127 20.99 28.08 7.01
CA ARG A 127 19.63 28.29 7.52
C ARG A 127 18.57 28.00 6.46
N VAL A 128 18.78 28.43 5.21
CA VAL A 128 17.86 28.19 4.10
C VAL A 128 17.83 26.72 3.74
N THR A 129 19.00 26.07 3.60
CA THR A 129 19.09 24.63 3.34
C THR A 129 18.42 23.84 4.45
N MET A 130 18.74 24.09 5.73
CA MET A 130 18.17 23.34 6.85
C MET A 130 16.64 23.49 6.93
N MET A 131 16.10 24.69 6.72
CA MET A 131 14.65 24.91 6.68
C MET A 131 13.98 24.16 5.53
N LEU A 132 14.61 24.16 4.34
CA LEU A 132 14.13 23.39 3.20
C LEU A 132 14.17 21.88 3.48
N THR A 133 15.26 21.37 4.06
CA THR A 133 15.40 19.96 4.45
C THR A 133 14.32 19.56 5.44
N ILE A 134 14.06 20.38 6.46
CA ILE A 134 13.03 20.10 7.48
C ILE A 134 11.64 20.09 6.83
N ALA A 135 11.33 21.08 6.00
CA ALA A 135 10.04 21.16 5.33
C ALA A 135 9.80 19.95 4.41
N VAL A 136 10.81 19.57 3.61
CA VAL A 136 10.75 18.41 2.72
C VAL A 136 10.65 17.11 3.52
N ALA A 137 11.44 16.93 4.58
CA ALA A 137 11.38 15.75 5.43
C ALA A 137 10.00 15.59 6.09
N MET A 138 9.38 16.68 6.53
CA MET A 138 8.01 16.68 7.07
C MET A 138 6.99 16.23 6.02
N ILE A 139 7.08 16.74 4.79
CA ILE A 139 6.20 16.32 3.69
C ILE A 139 6.38 14.83 3.41
N ILE A 140 7.64 14.36 3.32
CA ILE A 140 7.96 12.94 3.08
C ILE A 140 7.39 12.06 4.19
N MET A 141 7.53 12.45 5.46
CA MET A 141 6.98 11.69 6.59
C MET A 141 5.46 11.58 6.52
N VAL A 142 4.75 12.66 6.18
CA VAL A 142 3.29 12.64 6.01
C VAL A 142 2.92 11.66 4.89
N LEU A 143 3.61 11.74 3.75
CA LEU A 143 3.37 10.85 2.61
C LEU A 143 3.59 9.38 2.98
N LEU A 144 4.73 9.06 3.61
CA LEU A 144 5.06 7.70 4.05
C LEU A 144 4.04 7.16 5.06
N ALA A 145 3.57 8.00 5.99
CA ALA A 145 2.55 7.61 6.95
C ALA A 145 1.21 7.32 6.25
N THR A 146 0.79 8.15 5.28
CA THR A 146 -0.41 7.89 4.48
C THR A 146 -0.29 6.63 3.64
N TYR A 147 0.87 6.35 3.07
CA TYR A 147 1.13 5.10 2.35
C TYR A 147 1.03 3.88 3.25
N ALA A 148 1.68 3.91 4.41
CA ALA A 148 1.62 2.80 5.35
C ALA A 148 0.17 2.50 5.78
N ALA A 149 -0.62 3.55 6.07
CA ALA A 149 -2.03 3.40 6.42
C ALA A 149 -2.88 2.86 5.24
N SER A 150 -2.67 3.38 4.03
CA SER A 150 -3.36 2.93 2.81
C SER A 150 -3.04 1.47 2.48
N SER A 151 -1.77 1.08 2.58
CA SER A 151 -1.34 -0.30 2.34
C SER A 151 -1.88 -1.27 3.38
N LEU A 152 -1.91 -0.91 4.67
CA LEU A 152 -2.48 -1.76 5.72
C LEU A 152 -3.98 -1.94 5.58
N THR A 153 -4.71 -0.85 5.28
CA THR A 153 -6.16 -0.94 5.06
C THR A 153 -6.46 -1.85 3.88
N ARG A 154 -5.72 -1.70 2.77
CA ARG A 154 -5.89 -2.57 1.60
C ARG A 154 -5.50 -4.03 1.85
N ALA A 155 -4.39 -4.26 2.56
CA ALA A 155 -3.98 -5.60 2.95
C ALA A 155 -5.06 -6.31 3.77
N ARG A 156 -5.68 -5.59 4.72
CA ARG A 156 -6.79 -6.13 5.53
C ARG A 156 -8.01 -6.48 4.69
N GLU A 157 -8.38 -5.63 3.74
CA GLU A 157 -9.49 -5.91 2.82
C GLU A 157 -9.24 -7.16 1.98
N LEU A 158 -8.05 -7.27 1.38
CA LEU A 158 -7.66 -8.40 0.55
C LEU A 158 -7.56 -9.69 1.37
N TRP A 159 -6.99 -9.62 2.57
CA TRP A 159 -6.90 -10.77 3.46
C TRP A 159 -8.28 -11.27 3.90
N ALA A 160 -9.19 -10.36 4.28
CA ALA A 160 -10.56 -10.72 4.65
C ALA A 160 -11.32 -11.33 3.46
N PHE A 161 -11.07 -10.84 2.25
CA PHE A 161 -11.62 -11.41 1.03
C PHE A 161 -11.10 -12.81 0.76
N ASP A 162 -9.78 -13.01 0.80
CA ASP A 162 -9.13 -14.31 0.57
C ASP A 162 -9.58 -15.36 1.60
N ALA A 163 -9.73 -14.96 2.87
CA ALA A 163 -10.29 -15.80 3.92
C ALA A 163 -11.75 -16.21 3.64
N CYS A 164 -12.60 -15.27 3.20
CA CYS A 164 -13.99 -15.57 2.87
C CYS A 164 -14.10 -16.49 1.64
N HIS A 165 -13.29 -16.24 0.62
CA HIS A 165 -13.29 -17.03 -0.61
C HIS A 165 -12.80 -18.46 -0.36
N THR A 166 -11.73 -18.63 0.41
CA THR A 166 -11.21 -19.95 0.79
C THR A 166 -12.21 -20.72 1.66
N ASP A 167 -12.90 -20.07 2.60
CA ASP A 167 -13.96 -20.70 3.38
C ASP A 167 -15.16 -21.13 2.52
N HIS A 168 -15.56 -20.31 1.53
CA HIS A 168 -16.63 -20.66 0.60
C HIS A 168 -16.26 -21.87 -0.27
N LEU A 169 -15.06 -21.86 -0.87
CA LEU A 169 -14.54 -22.99 -1.66
C LEU A 169 -14.45 -24.27 -0.81
N ARG A 170 -14.04 -24.15 0.45
CA ARG A 170 -13.99 -25.28 1.38
C ARG A 170 -15.38 -25.88 1.62
N ARG A 171 -16.43 -25.06 1.78
CA ARG A 171 -17.81 -25.53 1.94
C ARG A 171 -18.31 -26.25 0.69
N LEU A 172 -18.10 -25.66 -0.49
CA LEU A 172 -18.45 -26.29 -1.77
C LEU A 172 -17.75 -27.63 -1.96
N LEU A 173 -16.48 -27.74 -1.56
CA LEU A 173 -15.74 -29.01 -1.61
C LEU A 173 -16.35 -30.06 -0.68
N ILE A 174 -16.77 -29.67 0.53
CA ILE A 174 -17.42 -30.58 1.48
C ILE A 174 -18.76 -31.05 0.93
N GLU A 175 -19.61 -30.14 0.45
CA GLU A 175 -20.91 -30.47 -0.15
C GLU A 175 -20.75 -31.40 -1.36
N ALA A 176 -19.76 -31.16 -2.23
CA ALA A 176 -19.47 -32.02 -3.37
C ALA A 176 -18.99 -33.42 -2.93
N LEU A 177 -18.19 -33.51 -1.87
CA LEU A 177 -17.73 -34.79 -1.31
C LEU A 177 -18.87 -35.57 -0.65
N GLU A 178 -19.78 -34.90 0.06
CA GLU A 178 -20.97 -35.50 0.66
C GLU A 178 -21.92 -36.02 -0.41
N ALA A 179 -22.23 -35.22 -1.43
CA ALA A 179 -23.05 -35.63 -2.57
C ALA A 179 -22.45 -36.82 -3.32
N LEU A 180 -21.12 -36.86 -3.49
CA LEU A 180 -20.42 -38.01 -4.08
C LEU A 180 -20.51 -39.26 -3.19
N GLY A 181 -20.42 -39.09 -1.88
CA GLY A 181 -20.58 -40.16 -0.90
C GLY A 181 -21.98 -40.76 -0.90
N ASP A 182 -23.01 -39.91 -0.96
CA ASP A 182 -24.40 -40.33 -1.03
C ASP A 182 -24.72 -41.01 -2.36
N TYR A 183 -24.24 -40.47 -3.49
CA TYR A 183 -24.36 -41.13 -4.79
C TYR A 183 -23.72 -42.52 -4.80
N ARG A 184 -22.56 -42.69 -4.16
CA ARG A 184 -21.88 -43.99 -4.04
C ARG A 184 -22.65 -44.98 -3.16
N ARG A 185 -23.30 -44.50 -2.10
CA ARG A 185 -24.18 -45.32 -1.23
C ARG A 185 -25.47 -45.73 -1.93
N GLU A 186 -26.05 -44.86 -2.75
CA GLU A 186 -27.26 -45.13 -3.52
C GLU A 186 -27.01 -46.03 -4.74
N ASN A 187 -25.81 -45.97 -5.34
CA ASN A 187 -25.41 -46.78 -6.48
C ASN A 187 -24.22 -47.71 -6.17
N PRO A 188 -24.35 -48.68 -5.25
CA PRO A 188 -23.25 -49.59 -4.87
C PRO A 188 -22.87 -50.58 -5.98
N LYS A 189 -23.57 -50.57 -7.13
CA LYS A 189 -23.44 -51.54 -8.22
C LYS A 189 -23.21 -50.86 -9.58
N LYS A 190 -22.05 -50.23 -9.75
CA LYS A 190 -21.41 -50.02 -11.06
C LYS A 190 -19.89 -50.25 -11.03
N GLU A 191 -19.39 -50.89 -9.97
CA GLU A 191 -18.04 -51.47 -9.92
C GLU A 191 -18.14 -52.99 -10.14
N ARG A 192 -18.31 -53.41 -11.40
CA ARG A 192 -17.89 -54.72 -11.89
C ARG A 192 -17.38 -54.56 -13.31
#